data_AF-A0AAV4M379-F1
#
_entry.id   AF-A0AAV4M379-F1
#
_cell.length_a   1.000
_cell.length_b   1.000
_cell.length_c   1.000
_cell.angle_alpha   90.00
_cell.angle_beta   90.00
_cell.angle_gamma   90.00
#
_symmetry.space_group_name_H-M   'P 1'
#
loop_
_entity.id
_entity.type
_entity.pdbx_description
1 polymer ?
#
loop_
_entity_poly.entity_id
_entity_poly.type
_entity_poly.pdbx_seq_one_letter_code
_entity_poly.pdbx_strand_id
1 'polypeptide(L)'
;MMAGPEEKADVAQYFQQQGQMQNAISLYHKSGNLEYAIELAFQEGEYDILQKIATELPPDADPHLLQRCAEFFIQRGKFDTAVNLFIMAKKYEDALNLCVENNVTINEELAEKFTLDKNDTDKKLQYIHFRKIGESCMIQENYHLAAKKFTQAGDKIKAMKALLKSGDTERIIFFANVSRQREIYVMAANYLQTLDWRNGGDVIKHIITFYTKR
;
A
#
# COMPACT_ATOMS: atom_id res chain seq x y z
N MET A 1 17.83 10.14 39.32
CA MET A 1 18.64 10.29 38.09
C MET A 1 18.26 9.13 37.19
N MET A 2 17.69 9.38 36.01
CA MET A 2 17.45 8.31 35.04
C MET A 2 18.81 7.92 34.44
N ALA A 3 19.12 6.63 34.43
CA ALA A 3 20.37 6.11 33.88
C ALA A 3 20.51 6.48 32.39
N GLY A 4 21.74 6.79 31.98
CA GLY A 4 22.08 7.12 30.60
C GLY A 4 21.89 5.93 29.63
N PRO A 5 21.85 6.17 28.30
CA PRO A 5 21.74 5.10 27.31
C PRO A 5 22.83 4.03 27.44
N GLU A 6 24.08 4.44 27.67
CA GLU A 6 25.21 3.52 27.88
C GLU A 6 25.06 2.69 29.16
N GLU A 7 24.70 3.32 30.28
CA GLU A 7 24.46 2.63 31.55
C GLU A 7 23.33 1.59 31.44
N LYS A 8 22.28 1.89 30.65
CA LYS A 8 21.20 0.92 30.38
C LYS A 8 21.68 -0.26 29.54
N ALA A 9 22.60 -0.05 28.60
CA ALA A 9 23.18 -1.12 27.79
C ALA A 9 24.10 -2.03 28.63
N ASP A 10 24.88 -1.46 29.55
CA ASP A 10 25.71 -2.23 30.48
C ASP A 10 24.84 -3.10 31.41
N VAL A 11 23.76 -2.54 31.93
CA VAL A 11 22.78 -3.28 32.74
C VAL A 11 22.08 -4.35 31.91
N ALA A 12 21.77 -4.09 30.63
CA ALA A 12 21.21 -5.09 29.72
C ALA A 12 22.17 -6.28 29.53
N GLN A 13 23.46 -6.00 29.34
CA GLN A 13 24.48 -7.04 29.21
C GLN A 13 24.62 -7.88 30.48
N TYR A 14 24.53 -7.25 31.66
CA TYR A 14 24.48 -7.98 32.92
C TYR A 14 23.27 -8.93 32.99
N PHE A 15 22.07 -8.47 32.63
CA PHE A 15 20.89 -9.35 32.60
C PHE A 15 20.99 -10.48 31.57
N GLN A 16 21.65 -10.23 30.42
CA GLN A 16 21.92 -11.25 29.42
C GLN A 16 22.83 -12.36 29.99
N GLN A 17 23.89 -12.00 30.73
CA GLN A 17 24.77 -12.97 31.40
C GLN A 17 24.06 -13.78 32.50
N GLN A 18 23.05 -13.20 33.15
CA GLN A 18 22.23 -13.87 34.17
C GLN A 18 21.10 -14.72 33.55
N GLY A 19 20.99 -14.79 32.22
CA GLY A 19 19.93 -15.53 31.52
C GLY A 19 18.56 -14.86 31.56
N GLN A 20 18.45 -13.62 32.03
CA GLN A 20 17.20 -12.86 32.09
C GLN A 20 16.95 -12.12 30.77
N MET A 21 16.71 -12.89 29.70
CA MET A 21 16.70 -12.37 28.33
C MET A 21 15.60 -11.33 28.07
N GLN A 22 14.38 -11.52 28.58
CA GLN A 22 13.30 -10.54 28.45
C GLN A 22 13.67 -9.16 29.03
N ASN A 23 14.35 -9.15 30.19
CA ASN A 23 14.81 -7.93 30.83
C ASN A 23 15.94 -7.27 30.02
N ALA A 24 16.86 -8.08 29.50
CA ALA A 24 17.94 -7.60 28.62
C ALA A 24 17.36 -6.94 27.35
N ILE A 25 16.44 -7.60 26.65
CA ILE A 25 15.79 -7.07 25.43
C ILE A 25 15.07 -5.74 25.75
N SER A 26 14.31 -5.66 26.84
CA SER A 26 13.61 -4.43 27.22
C SER A 26 14.57 -3.28 27.55
N LEU A 27 15.73 -3.58 28.12
CA LEU A 27 16.75 -2.57 28.41
C LEU A 27 17.49 -2.11 27.16
N TYR A 28 17.81 -3.00 26.22
CA TYR A 28 18.35 -2.62 24.91
C TYR A 28 17.39 -1.77 24.11
N HIS A 29 16.09 -2.09 24.17
CA HIS A 29 15.04 -1.25 23.61
C HIS A 29 15.05 0.15 24.24
N LYS A 30 15.09 0.24 25.58
CA LYS A 30 15.12 1.52 26.33
C LYS A 30 16.45 2.29 26.23
N SER A 31 17.52 1.64 25.78
CA SER A 31 18.82 2.28 25.52
C SER A 31 18.92 2.84 24.10
N GLY A 32 17.93 2.57 23.23
CA GLY A 32 17.95 2.96 21.82
C GLY A 32 18.66 1.96 20.90
N ASN A 33 19.16 0.83 21.44
CA ASN A 33 19.80 -0.22 20.66
C ASN A 33 18.74 -1.17 20.06
N LEU A 34 17.88 -0.62 19.20
CA LEU A 34 16.74 -1.33 18.63
C LEU A 34 17.16 -2.56 17.80
N GLU A 35 18.21 -2.43 16.99
CA GLU A 35 18.69 -3.52 16.13
C GLU A 35 19.12 -4.75 16.96
N TYR A 36 19.95 -4.52 17.98
CA TYR A 36 20.39 -5.60 18.86
C TYR A 36 19.24 -6.19 19.68
N ALA A 37 18.31 -5.34 20.15
CA ALA A 37 17.13 -5.82 20.86
C ALA A 37 16.26 -6.73 19.97
N ILE A 38 16.12 -6.41 18.69
CA ILE A 38 15.39 -7.23 17.70
C ILE A 38 16.12 -8.54 17.43
N GLU A 39 17.43 -8.51 17.18
CA GLU A 39 18.21 -9.72 16.94
C GLU A 39 18.15 -10.67 18.14
N LEU A 40 18.28 -10.14 19.37
CA LEU A 40 18.15 -10.93 20.58
C LEU A 40 16.71 -11.47 20.76
N ALA A 41 15.69 -10.68 20.45
CA ALA A 41 14.30 -11.14 20.48
C ALA A 41 14.03 -12.25 19.45
N PHE A 42 14.66 -12.20 18.28
CA PHE A 42 14.61 -13.28 17.28
C PHE A 42 15.28 -14.56 17.79
N GLN A 43 16.45 -14.45 18.41
CA GLN A 43 17.22 -15.59 18.93
C GLN A 43 16.47 -16.32 20.05
N GLU A 44 15.85 -15.56 20.95
CA GLU A 44 15.15 -16.10 22.13
C GLU A 44 13.68 -16.48 21.85
N GLY A 45 13.17 -16.16 20.66
CA GLY A 45 11.77 -16.42 20.29
C GLY A 45 10.75 -15.55 21.04
N GLU A 46 11.18 -14.38 21.53
CA GLU A 46 10.36 -13.42 22.26
C GLU A 46 9.52 -12.56 21.29
N TYR A 47 8.59 -13.23 20.60
CA TYR A 47 7.81 -12.66 19.50
C TYR A 47 6.91 -11.47 19.90
N ASP A 48 6.39 -11.47 21.13
CA ASP A 48 5.58 -10.37 21.65
C ASP A 48 6.39 -9.09 21.86
N ILE A 49 7.65 -9.25 22.27
CA ILE A 49 8.59 -8.13 22.44
C ILE A 49 9.06 -7.65 21.07
N LEU A 50 9.44 -8.58 20.19
CA LEU A 50 9.82 -8.30 18.81
C LEU A 50 8.77 -7.47 18.08
N GLN A 51 7.48 -7.83 18.22
CA GLN A 51 6.41 -7.07 17.57
C GLN A 51 6.39 -5.60 18.00
N LYS A 52 6.58 -5.31 19.29
CA LYS A 52 6.56 -3.94 19.82
C LYS A 52 7.76 -3.15 19.29
N ILE A 53 8.95 -3.74 19.35
CA ILE A 53 10.19 -3.07 18.93
C ILE A 53 10.17 -2.83 17.42
N ALA A 54 9.72 -3.81 16.62
CA ALA A 54 9.70 -3.68 15.17
C ALA A 54 8.76 -2.57 14.67
N THR A 55 7.69 -2.25 15.40
CA THR A 55 6.80 -1.12 15.06
C THR A 55 7.37 0.25 15.43
N GLU A 56 8.43 0.29 16.23
CA GLU A 56 9.11 1.52 16.65
C GLU A 56 10.42 1.76 15.86
N LEU A 57 10.73 0.90 14.90
CA LEU A 57 11.90 1.08 14.03
C LEU A 57 11.80 2.40 13.27
N PRO A 58 12.88 3.17 13.21
CA PRO A 58 12.88 4.43 12.49
C PRO A 58 12.94 4.18 10.96
N PRO A 59 12.52 5.16 10.13
CA PRO A 59 12.51 5.01 8.66
C PRO A 59 13.89 4.80 8.03
N ASP A 60 14.97 5.16 8.73
CA ASP A 60 16.37 5.02 8.34
C ASP A 60 17.05 3.77 8.93
N ALA A 61 16.29 2.89 9.58
CA ALA A 61 16.78 1.60 10.05
C ALA A 61 17.36 0.75 8.91
N ASP A 62 18.25 -0.17 9.25
CA ASP A 62 18.86 -1.09 8.28
C ASP A 62 17.79 -1.80 7.42
N PRO A 63 17.83 -1.66 6.07
CA PRO A 63 16.89 -2.31 5.18
C PRO A 63 16.83 -3.85 5.34
N HIS A 64 17.94 -4.49 5.70
CA HIS A 64 17.96 -5.94 5.91
C HIS A 64 17.23 -6.34 7.20
N LEU A 65 17.40 -5.59 8.29
CA LEU A 65 16.62 -5.75 9.51
C LEU A 65 15.11 -5.53 9.28
N LEU A 66 14.74 -4.46 8.54
CA LEU A 66 13.35 -4.17 8.19
C LEU A 66 12.71 -5.32 7.40
N GLN A 67 13.45 -5.88 6.43
CA GLN A 67 13.02 -7.05 5.67
C GLN A 67 12.77 -8.26 6.57
N ARG A 68 13.70 -8.61 7.47
CA ARG A 68 13.53 -9.75 8.39
C ARG A 68 12.31 -9.57 9.29
N CYS A 69 12.08 -8.35 9.77
CA CYS A 69 10.87 -8.02 10.54
C CYS A 69 9.60 -8.19 9.69
N ALA A 70 9.61 -7.73 8.44
CA ALA A 70 8.47 -7.89 7.53
C ALA A 70 8.15 -9.37 7.28
N GLU A 71 9.16 -10.19 6.97
CA GLU A 71 9.01 -11.64 6.77
C GLU A 71 8.45 -12.33 8.02
N PHE A 72 8.91 -11.94 9.21
CA PHE A 72 8.36 -12.41 10.47
C PHE A 72 6.87 -12.09 10.61
N PHE A 73 6.45 -10.87 10.29
CA PHE A 73 5.04 -10.48 10.36
C PHE A 73 4.18 -11.20 9.31
N ILE A 74 4.71 -11.49 8.11
CA ILE A 74 4.03 -12.28 7.08
C ILE A 74 3.72 -13.68 7.59
N GLN A 75 4.69 -14.35 8.20
CA GLN A 75 4.50 -15.70 8.78
C GLN A 75 3.42 -15.73 9.88
N ARG A 76 3.17 -14.58 10.52
CA ARG A 76 2.13 -14.42 11.55
C ARG A 76 0.80 -13.88 11.02
N GLY A 77 0.68 -13.66 9.71
CA GLY A 77 -0.52 -13.11 9.07
C GLY A 77 -0.75 -11.62 9.32
N LYS A 78 0.24 -10.89 9.82
CA LYS A 78 0.16 -9.43 10.08
C LYS A 78 0.63 -8.64 8.87
N PHE A 79 -0.13 -8.73 7.79
CA PHE A 79 0.26 -8.18 6.49
C PHE A 79 0.36 -6.66 6.48
N ASP A 80 -0.51 -5.92 7.17
CA ASP A 80 -0.46 -4.45 7.23
C ASP A 80 0.89 -3.93 7.77
N THR A 81 1.39 -4.55 8.84
CA THR A 81 2.70 -4.20 9.42
C THR A 81 3.83 -4.57 8.49
N ALA A 82 3.77 -5.75 7.86
CA ALA A 82 4.78 -6.20 6.90
C ALA A 82 4.87 -5.27 5.67
N VAL A 83 3.72 -4.81 5.15
CA VAL A 83 3.67 -3.83 4.04
C VAL A 83 4.41 -2.55 4.43
N ASN A 84 4.14 -2.00 5.62
CA ASN A 84 4.80 -0.78 6.07
C ASN A 84 6.32 -0.97 6.22
N LEU A 85 6.76 -2.10 6.77
CA LEU A 85 8.19 -2.40 6.92
C LEU A 85 8.88 -2.58 5.56
N PHE A 86 8.23 -3.23 4.58
CA PHE A 86 8.76 -3.31 3.23
C PHE A 86 8.84 -1.95 2.52
N ILE A 87 7.85 -1.08 2.74
CA ILE A 87 7.89 0.31 2.24
C ILE A 87 9.09 1.06 2.84
N MET A 88 9.31 0.95 4.15
CA MET A 88 10.47 1.55 4.82
C MET A 88 11.79 0.99 4.25
N ALA A 89 11.85 -0.31 3.97
CA ALA A 89 12.98 -0.97 3.34
C ALA A 89 13.13 -0.65 1.83
N LYS A 90 12.27 0.22 1.26
CA LYS A 90 12.19 0.55 -0.18
C LYS A 90 11.90 -0.65 -1.09
N LYS A 91 11.35 -1.73 -0.53
CA LYS A 91 10.91 -2.94 -1.24
C LYS A 91 9.46 -2.81 -1.70
N TYR A 92 9.20 -1.81 -2.55
CA TYR A 92 7.84 -1.49 -2.99
C TYR A 92 7.17 -2.63 -3.77
N GLU A 93 7.93 -3.38 -4.57
CA GLU A 93 7.39 -4.51 -5.32
C GLU A 93 6.89 -5.63 -4.40
N ASP A 94 7.65 -5.98 -3.37
CA ASP A 94 7.30 -7.00 -2.37
C ASP A 94 6.07 -6.56 -1.57
N ALA A 95 6.04 -5.30 -1.12
CA ALA A 95 4.90 -4.71 -0.43
C ALA A 95 3.62 -4.74 -1.29
N LEU A 96 3.70 -4.37 -2.58
CA LEU A 96 2.54 -4.40 -3.48
C LEU A 96 2.07 -5.81 -3.79
N ASN A 97 2.99 -6.76 -3.99
CA ASN A 97 2.62 -8.16 -4.17
C ASN A 97 1.87 -8.67 -2.93
N LEU A 98 2.36 -8.34 -1.74
CA LEU A 98 1.71 -8.71 -0.49
C LEU A 98 0.30 -8.12 -0.38
N CYS A 99 0.10 -6.87 -0.80
CA CYS A 99 -1.22 -6.25 -0.86
C CYS A 99 -2.19 -6.97 -1.82
N VAL A 100 -1.71 -7.36 -3.01
CA VAL A 100 -2.53 -8.05 -4.02
C VAL A 100 -2.88 -9.47 -3.55
N GLU A 101 -1.90 -10.23 -3.07
CA GLU A 101 -2.05 -11.64 -2.71
C GLU A 101 -2.91 -11.85 -1.45
N ASN A 102 -2.78 -10.96 -0.46
CA ASN A 102 -3.45 -11.10 0.83
C ASN A 102 -4.60 -10.10 1.03
N ASN A 103 -4.99 -9.39 -0.03
CA ASN A 103 -6.06 -8.39 -0.02
C ASN A 103 -5.89 -7.32 1.08
N VAL A 104 -4.66 -6.83 1.30
CA VAL A 104 -4.38 -5.76 2.26
C VAL A 104 -4.99 -4.46 1.76
N THR A 105 -5.88 -3.86 2.54
CA THR A 105 -6.63 -2.66 2.15
C THR A 105 -5.70 -1.50 1.78
N ILE A 106 -5.79 -1.02 0.55
CA ILE A 106 -5.04 0.14 0.09
C ILE A 106 -5.93 1.39 0.17
N ASN A 107 -5.65 2.24 1.15
CA ASN A 107 -6.25 3.58 1.25
C ASN A 107 -5.39 4.64 0.53
N GLU A 108 -5.84 5.90 0.51
CA GLU A 108 -5.10 6.97 -0.17
C GLU A 108 -3.72 7.20 0.45
N GLU A 109 -3.60 7.19 1.78
CA GLU A 109 -2.34 7.40 2.49
C GLU A 109 -1.30 6.32 2.14
N LEU A 110 -1.69 5.05 2.16
CA LEU A 110 -0.82 3.94 1.80
C LEU A 110 -0.45 4.01 0.31
N ALA A 111 -1.41 4.32 -0.55
CA ALA A 111 -1.17 4.49 -1.98
C ALA A 111 -0.24 5.68 -2.30
N GLU A 112 -0.18 6.69 -1.43
CA GLU A 112 0.78 7.79 -1.54
C GLU A 112 2.18 7.34 -1.14
N LYS A 113 2.34 6.55 -0.07
CA LYS A 113 3.64 5.99 0.35
C LYS A 113 4.37 5.23 -0.76
N PHE A 114 3.64 4.51 -1.61
CA PHE A 114 4.20 3.84 -2.80
C PHE A 114 4.66 4.77 -3.94
N THR A 115 4.27 6.05 -3.90
CA THR A 115 4.42 7.02 -5.00
C THR A 115 5.23 8.25 -4.61
N LEU A 116 5.62 8.37 -3.34
CA LEU A 116 6.33 9.55 -2.80
C LEU A 116 7.80 9.62 -3.20
N ASP A 117 8.42 8.54 -3.69
CA ASP A 117 9.79 8.57 -4.20
C ASP A 117 9.82 9.17 -5.62
N LYS A 118 9.52 10.48 -5.69
CA LYS A 118 9.46 11.30 -6.92
C LYS A 118 10.80 11.44 -7.63
N ASN A 119 11.88 10.99 -7.00
CA ASN A 119 13.22 11.00 -7.56
C ASN A 119 13.47 9.81 -8.49
N ASP A 120 12.61 8.79 -8.44
CA ASP A 120 12.75 7.65 -9.34
C ASP A 120 12.22 8.04 -10.72
N THR A 121 13.17 8.29 -11.62
CA THR A 121 12.92 8.76 -12.99
C THR A 121 12.36 7.63 -13.87
N ASP A 122 12.21 6.42 -13.31
CA ASP A 122 11.71 5.25 -14.03
C ASP A 122 10.17 5.26 -14.14
N LYS A 123 9.71 5.88 -15.23
CA LYS A 123 8.30 5.85 -15.66
C LYS A 123 7.73 4.42 -15.73
N LYS A 124 8.56 3.41 -15.99
CA LYS A 124 8.13 2.01 -16.06
C LYS A 124 7.80 1.47 -14.67
N LEU A 125 8.62 1.78 -13.67
CA LEU A 125 8.37 1.37 -12.29
C LEU A 125 7.11 2.05 -11.74
N GLN A 126 6.96 3.36 -11.98
CA GLN A 126 5.74 4.10 -11.62
C GLN A 126 4.49 3.49 -12.27
N TYR A 127 4.56 3.13 -13.55
CA TYR A 127 3.47 2.43 -14.23
C TYR A 127 3.11 1.11 -13.54
N ILE A 128 4.10 0.29 -13.17
CA ILE A 128 3.88 -0.98 -12.47
C ILE A 128 3.21 -0.74 -11.12
N HIS A 129 3.69 0.23 -10.34
CA HIS A 129 3.15 0.56 -9.03
C HIS A 129 1.69 1.00 -9.11
N PHE A 130 1.39 2.00 -9.96
CA PHE A 130 0.01 2.47 -10.13
C PHE A 130 -0.94 1.36 -10.61
N ARG A 131 -0.45 0.48 -11.51
CA ARG A 131 -1.25 -0.64 -12.01
C ARG A 131 -1.57 -1.65 -10.91
N LYS A 132 -0.58 -2.07 -10.12
CA LYS A 132 -0.77 -3.02 -9.01
C LYS A 132 -1.71 -2.44 -7.94
N ILE A 133 -1.52 -1.16 -7.57
CA ILE A 133 -2.42 -0.47 -6.63
C ILE A 133 -3.85 -0.47 -7.16
N GLY A 134 -4.04 -0.13 -8.44
CA GLY A 134 -5.35 -0.14 -9.07
C GLY A 134 -5.99 -1.53 -9.07
N GLU A 135 -5.21 -2.58 -9.32
CA GLU A 135 -5.67 -3.98 -9.29
C GLU A 135 -6.11 -4.40 -7.89
N SER A 136 -5.35 -4.08 -6.83
CA SER A 136 -5.79 -4.30 -5.44
C SER A 136 -7.06 -3.53 -5.11
N CYS A 137 -7.15 -2.26 -5.50
CA CYS A 137 -8.34 -1.44 -5.25
C CYS A 137 -9.60 -1.99 -5.95
N MET A 138 -9.44 -2.64 -7.11
CA MET A 138 -10.56 -3.30 -7.81
C MET A 138 -11.09 -4.52 -7.04
N ILE A 139 -10.20 -5.30 -6.42
CA ILE A 139 -10.56 -6.45 -5.58
C ILE A 139 -11.26 -5.96 -4.31
N GLN A 140 -10.82 -4.82 -3.77
CA GLN A 140 -11.35 -4.19 -2.56
C GLN A 140 -12.62 -3.35 -2.81
N GLU A 141 -13.14 -3.36 -4.03
CA GLU A 141 -14.30 -2.56 -4.45
C GLU A 141 -14.12 -1.03 -4.27
N ASN A 142 -12.89 -0.58 -4.06
CA ASN A 142 -12.54 0.85 -4.02
C ASN A 142 -12.34 1.37 -5.45
N TYR A 143 -13.44 1.40 -6.20
CA TYR A 143 -13.44 1.68 -7.63
C TYR A 143 -12.97 3.09 -7.99
N HIS A 144 -13.19 4.08 -7.11
CA HIS A 144 -12.73 5.45 -7.35
C HIS A 144 -11.22 5.58 -7.24
N LEU A 145 -10.61 4.97 -6.21
CA LEU A 145 -9.15 4.96 -6.08
C LEU A 145 -8.53 4.13 -7.22
N ALA A 146 -9.13 3.00 -7.57
CA ALA A 146 -8.70 2.21 -8.73
C ALA A 146 -8.69 3.05 -10.02
N ALA A 147 -9.78 3.76 -10.32
CA ALA A 147 -9.88 4.62 -11.50
C ALA A 147 -8.81 5.72 -11.52
N LYS A 148 -8.57 6.38 -10.38
CA LYS A 148 -7.53 7.40 -10.20
C LYS A 148 -6.14 6.83 -10.50
N LYS A 149 -5.82 5.67 -9.93
CA LYS A 149 -4.50 5.03 -10.07
C LYS A 149 -4.28 4.48 -11.48
N PHE A 150 -5.28 3.86 -12.12
CA PHE A 150 -5.18 3.46 -13.52
C PHE A 150 -5.03 4.67 -14.47
N THR A 151 -5.70 5.79 -14.19
CA THR A 151 -5.51 7.03 -14.96
C THR A 151 -4.09 7.56 -14.83
N GLN A 152 -3.50 7.53 -13.62
CA GLN A 152 -2.10 7.88 -13.38
C GLN A 152 -1.12 6.94 -14.09
N ALA A 153 -1.47 5.66 -14.21
CA ALA A 153 -0.73 4.68 -15.02
C ALA A 153 -0.89 4.88 -16.54
N GLY A 154 -1.80 5.75 -16.99
CA GLY A 154 -2.17 5.89 -18.40
C GLY A 154 -3.04 4.75 -18.96
N ASP A 155 -3.48 3.82 -18.12
CA ASP A 155 -4.38 2.71 -18.50
C ASP A 155 -5.84 3.18 -18.45
N LYS A 156 -6.23 3.96 -19.45
CA LYS A 156 -7.56 4.55 -19.53
C LYS A 156 -8.68 3.49 -19.62
N ILE A 157 -8.40 2.31 -20.20
CA ILE A 157 -9.38 1.24 -20.31
C ILE A 157 -9.68 0.63 -18.95
N LYS A 158 -8.65 0.30 -18.15
CA LYS A 158 -8.88 -0.17 -16.77
C LYS A 158 -9.51 0.91 -15.90
N ALA A 159 -9.12 2.18 -16.07
CA ALA A 159 -9.75 3.29 -15.37
C ALA A 159 -11.25 3.37 -15.68
N MET A 160 -11.63 3.25 -16.96
CA MET A 160 -13.03 3.24 -17.37
C MET A 160 -13.78 2.05 -16.76
N LYS A 161 -13.21 0.84 -16.82
CA LYS A 161 -13.81 -0.36 -16.19
C LYS A 161 -14.07 -0.16 -14.70
N ALA A 162 -13.15 0.48 -13.97
CA ALA A 162 -13.34 0.83 -12.56
C ALA A 162 -14.51 1.81 -12.37
N LEU A 163 -14.58 2.89 -13.17
CA LEU A 163 -15.68 3.85 -13.10
C LEU A 163 -17.05 3.22 -13.40
N LEU A 164 -17.13 2.33 -14.39
CA LEU A 164 -18.37 1.62 -14.71
C LEU A 164 -18.85 0.75 -13.54
N LYS A 165 -17.92 0.10 -12.82
CA LYS A 165 -18.23 -0.65 -11.61
C LYS A 165 -18.67 0.24 -10.44
N SER A 166 -18.17 1.46 -10.35
CA SER A 166 -18.58 2.41 -9.30
C SER A 166 -20.00 2.96 -9.51
N GLY A 167 -20.56 2.83 -10.72
CA GLY A 167 -21.87 3.38 -11.07
C GLY A 167 -21.95 4.91 -11.13
N ASP A 168 -20.80 5.60 -11.05
CA ASP A 168 -20.73 7.05 -11.01
C ASP A 168 -20.89 7.62 -12.42
N THR A 169 -22.15 7.85 -12.78
CA THR A 169 -22.55 8.23 -14.13
C THR A 169 -21.91 9.56 -14.57
N GLU A 170 -21.80 10.53 -13.67
CA GLU A 170 -21.16 11.82 -13.96
C GLU A 170 -19.68 11.65 -14.28
N ARG A 171 -18.94 10.88 -13.46
CA ARG A 171 -17.52 10.61 -13.72
C ARG A 171 -17.31 9.76 -14.97
N ILE A 172 -18.20 8.81 -15.27
CA ILE A 172 -18.16 8.02 -16.51
C ILE A 172 -18.28 8.94 -17.73
N ILE A 173 -19.29 9.81 -17.75
CA ILE A 173 -19.52 10.76 -18.86
C ILE A 173 -18.34 11.73 -18.99
N PHE A 174 -17.86 12.28 -17.88
CA PHE A 174 -16.72 13.18 -17.85
C PHE A 174 -15.45 12.49 -18.39
N PHE A 175 -15.13 11.30 -17.86
CA PHE A 175 -13.92 10.57 -18.23
C PHE A 175 -13.93 10.15 -19.70
N ALA A 176 -15.08 9.76 -20.24
CA ALA A 176 -15.21 9.46 -21.67
C ALA A 176 -14.88 10.68 -22.55
N ASN A 177 -15.42 11.86 -22.21
CA ASN A 177 -15.17 13.10 -22.94
C ASN A 177 -13.71 13.57 -22.89
N VAL A 178 -13.05 13.40 -21.74
CA VAL A 178 -11.63 13.78 -21.57
C VAL A 178 -10.70 12.76 -22.22
N SER A 179 -11.05 11.47 -22.16
CA SER A 179 -10.18 10.40 -22.65
C SER A 179 -10.04 10.37 -24.17
N ARG A 180 -11.09 10.77 -24.90
CA ARG A 180 -11.14 10.84 -26.38
C ARG A 180 -10.69 9.55 -27.08
N GLN A 181 -11.14 8.41 -26.57
CA GLN A 181 -10.87 7.10 -27.18
C GLN A 181 -12.18 6.42 -27.55
N ARG A 182 -12.27 5.92 -28.79
CA ARG A 182 -13.47 5.27 -29.31
C ARG A 182 -13.97 4.13 -28.42
N GLU A 183 -13.06 3.28 -27.95
CA GLU A 183 -13.42 2.16 -27.06
C GLU A 183 -14.07 2.64 -25.75
N ILE A 184 -13.55 3.71 -25.16
CA ILE A 184 -14.10 4.32 -23.92
C ILE A 184 -15.47 4.93 -24.17
N TYR A 185 -15.67 5.60 -25.32
CA TYR A 185 -16.99 6.10 -25.68
C TYR A 185 -18.01 4.97 -25.81
N VAL A 186 -17.65 3.87 -26.48
CA VAL A 186 -18.53 2.70 -26.60
C VAL A 186 -18.85 2.09 -25.24
N MET A 187 -17.84 1.94 -24.35
CA MET A 187 -18.04 1.47 -22.99
C MET A 187 -18.99 2.36 -22.18
N ALA A 188 -18.83 3.68 -22.25
CA ALA A 188 -19.72 4.64 -21.60
C ALA A 188 -21.14 4.51 -22.13
N ALA A 189 -21.32 4.49 -23.45
CA ALA A 189 -22.62 4.42 -24.09
C ALA A 189 -23.38 3.14 -23.74
N ASN A 190 -22.68 1.99 -23.75
CA ASN A 190 -23.23 0.70 -23.32
C ASN A 190 -23.73 0.75 -21.88
N TYR A 191 -22.95 1.32 -20.96
CA TYR A 191 -23.36 1.48 -19.58
C TYR A 191 -24.60 2.38 -19.44
N LEU A 192 -24.60 3.55 -20.10
CA LEU A 192 -25.73 4.48 -20.05
C LEU A 192 -27.03 3.87 -20.59
N GLN A 193 -26.95 2.95 -21.55
CA GLN A 193 -28.11 2.20 -22.06
C GLN A 193 -28.74 1.26 -21.03
N THR A 194 -28.00 0.87 -19.99
CA THR A 194 -28.54 0.05 -18.89
C THR A 194 -29.31 0.87 -17.85
N LEU A 195 -29.17 2.19 -17.86
CA LEU A 195 -29.89 3.10 -16.98
C LEU A 195 -31.30 3.39 -17.52
N ASP A 196 -32.15 4.05 -16.72
CA ASP A 196 -33.45 4.54 -17.19
C ASP A 196 -33.29 5.78 -18.08
N TRP A 197 -32.72 5.60 -19.27
CA TRP A 197 -32.48 6.66 -20.25
C TRP A 197 -33.76 7.17 -20.92
N ARG A 198 -34.88 6.47 -20.75
CA ARG A 198 -36.19 6.92 -21.29
C ARG A 198 -36.76 8.08 -20.49
N ASN A 199 -36.54 8.07 -19.18
CA ASN A 199 -36.93 9.15 -18.28
C ASN A 199 -35.76 10.08 -17.90
N GLY A 200 -34.51 9.61 -18.07
CA GLY A 200 -33.28 10.33 -17.78
C GLY A 200 -32.88 11.34 -18.87
N GLY A 201 -33.59 12.47 -18.95
CA GLY A 201 -33.29 13.66 -19.75
C GLY A 201 -32.10 13.60 -20.73
N ASP A 202 -30.92 14.08 -20.29
CA ASP A 202 -29.73 14.25 -21.14
C ASP A 202 -28.92 12.95 -21.39
N VAL A 203 -29.27 11.83 -20.73
CA VAL A 203 -28.55 10.54 -20.89
C VAL A 203 -28.60 10.07 -22.34
N ILE A 204 -29.75 10.23 -23.01
CA ILE A 204 -29.91 9.84 -24.42
C ILE A 204 -28.99 10.65 -25.35
N LYS A 205 -28.78 11.94 -25.06
CA LYS A 205 -27.89 12.80 -25.85
C LYS A 205 -26.44 12.33 -25.71
N HIS A 206 -26.04 11.94 -24.50
CA HIS A 206 -24.71 11.37 -24.25
C HIS A 206 -24.51 10.03 -24.98
N ILE A 207 -25.49 9.13 -24.96
CA ILE A 207 -25.43 7.86 -25.68
C ILE A 207 -25.21 8.09 -27.18
N ILE A 208 -26.04 8.92 -27.82
CA ILE A 208 -25.92 9.24 -29.25
C ILE A 208 -24.56 9.87 -29.56
N THR A 209 -24.13 10.83 -28.73
CA THR A 209 -22.85 11.51 -28.89
C THR A 209 -21.68 10.53 -28.81
N PHE A 210 -21.69 9.60 -27.85
CA PHE A 210 -20.60 8.65 -27.67
C PHE A 210 -20.53 7.61 -28.80
N TYR A 211 -21.65 7.16 -29.38
CA TYR A 211 -21.60 6.26 -30.54
C TYR A 211 -21.18 6.93 -31.85
N THR A 212 -21.38 8.24 -31.97
CA THR A 212 -21.09 8.99 -33.20
C THR A 212 -19.69 9.61 -33.21
N LYS A 213 -19.07 9.80 -32.03
CA LYS A 213 -17.68 10.27 -31.91
C LYS A 213 -16.69 9.23 -32.45
N ARG A 214 -15.83 9.68 -33.37
CA ARG A 214 -14.72 8.90 -33.94
C ARG A 214 -13.43 9.07 -33.12
#